data_AF-A0A3B9TVJ9-F1
#
_entry.id   AF-A0A3B9TVJ9-F1
#
_cell.length_a   1.000
_cell.length_b   1.000
_cell.length_c   1.000
_cell.angle_alpha   90.00
_cell.angle_beta   90.00
_cell.angle_gamma   90.00
#
_symmetry.space_group_name_H-M   'P 1'
#
loop_
_entity.id
_entity.type
_entity.pdbx_description
1 polymer ?
#
loop_
_entity_poly.entity_id
_entity_poly.type
_entity_poly.pdbx_seq_one_letter_code
_entity_poly.pdbx_strand_id
1 'polypeptide(L)'
;RHGLGEMDVGGRIAATGTVDEDRLATLLQHPYFGAPFPKSLDRFDFPAHLADGSAVEDGAALLTAFAAAAVGRAVALLPGDIRRLVICGGGRHNPTLMDAIAHRSGVRTDTAEALGWRGDAIEAECFAYLAARRVAGLDASYPGTTGVPAPMPAGRLVHPHGSATLPASGDAG
;
A
#
# COMPACT_ATOMS: atom_id res chain seq x y z
N ARG A 1 -13.90 18.23 -10.12
CA ARG A 1 -13.96 17.10 -11.09
C ARG A 1 -13.74 17.67 -12.49
N HIS A 2 -12.75 17.17 -13.23
CA HIS A 2 -12.29 17.79 -14.49
C HIS A 2 -12.76 17.08 -15.77
N GLY A 3 -13.60 16.03 -15.66
CA GLY A 3 -14.15 15.32 -16.83
C GLY A 3 -13.17 14.35 -17.53
N LEU A 4 -12.01 14.07 -16.94
CA LEU A 4 -10.93 13.27 -17.53
C LEU A 4 -10.90 11.80 -17.05
N GLY A 5 -11.96 11.35 -16.38
CA GLY A 5 -12.06 10.02 -15.78
C GLY A 5 -11.87 10.00 -14.26
N GLU A 6 -11.86 8.80 -13.69
CA GLU A 6 -11.73 8.56 -12.24
C GLU A 6 -10.28 8.36 -11.78
N MET A 7 -9.37 8.07 -12.73
CA MET A 7 -7.94 7.87 -12.46
C MET A 7 -7.09 8.32 -13.64
N ASP A 8 -5.83 8.67 -13.39
CA ASP A 8 -4.84 8.96 -14.43
C ASP A 8 -4.30 7.64 -15.02
N VAL A 9 -4.96 7.17 -16.07
CA VAL A 9 -4.63 5.91 -16.74
C VAL A 9 -3.25 5.97 -17.36
N GLY A 10 -2.32 5.19 -16.80
CA GLY A 10 -0.94 5.14 -17.24
C GLY A 10 -0.12 6.37 -16.84
N GLY A 11 -0.59 7.20 -15.89
CA GLY A 11 0.16 8.35 -15.40
C GLY A 11 0.38 9.45 -16.44
N ARG A 12 -0.45 9.51 -17.48
CA ARG A 12 -0.24 10.37 -18.66
C ARG A 12 -0.44 11.84 -18.34
N ILE A 13 -1.40 12.16 -17.47
CA ILE A 13 -1.67 13.54 -17.05
C ILE A 13 -0.56 14.02 -16.13
N ALA A 14 -0.16 13.19 -15.16
CA ALA A 14 0.95 13.51 -14.26
C ALA A 14 2.28 13.69 -15.03
N ALA A 15 2.51 12.92 -16.10
CA ALA A 15 3.73 13.01 -16.91
C ALA A 15 3.87 14.34 -17.67
N THR A 16 2.79 15.07 -17.90
CA THR A 16 2.81 16.38 -18.58
C THR A 16 2.88 17.55 -17.60
N GLY A 17 2.73 17.30 -16.31
CA GLY A 17 2.75 18.33 -15.26
C GLY A 17 4.13 18.61 -14.71
N THR A 18 4.23 19.72 -13.97
CA THR A 18 5.39 20.09 -13.19
C THR A 18 5.07 19.94 -11.70
N VAL A 19 5.94 19.24 -10.96
CA VAL A 19 5.78 19.10 -9.51
C VAL A 19 6.15 20.41 -8.82
N ASP A 20 5.23 20.93 -8.01
CA ASP A 20 5.51 21.98 -7.04
C ASP A 20 6.25 21.37 -5.82
N GLU A 21 7.58 21.38 -5.88
CA GLU A 21 8.44 20.77 -4.84
C GLU A 21 8.34 21.49 -3.48
N ASP A 22 8.07 22.79 -3.45
CA ASP A 22 7.92 23.55 -2.20
C ASP A 22 6.61 23.16 -1.49
N ARG A 23 5.52 23.05 -2.26
CA ARG A 23 4.24 22.54 -1.75
C ARG A 23 4.38 21.08 -1.32
N LEU A 24 5.06 20.24 -2.10
CA LEU A 24 5.33 18.86 -1.73
C LEU A 24 6.09 18.77 -0.40
N ALA A 25 7.15 19.55 -0.24
CA ALA A 25 7.93 19.60 1.00
C ALA A 25 7.06 20.01 2.19
N THR A 26 6.13 20.95 2.00
CA THR A 26 5.16 21.37 3.02
C THR A 26 4.20 20.24 3.39
N LEU A 27 3.61 19.55 2.40
CA LEU A 27 2.70 18.42 2.65
C LEU A 27 3.38 17.28 3.41
N LEU A 28 4.66 17.03 3.13
CA LEU A 28 5.46 16.00 3.79
C LEU A 28 5.84 16.33 5.25
N GLN A 29 5.54 17.54 5.74
CA GLN A 29 5.69 17.89 7.16
C GLN A 29 4.56 17.29 8.03
N HIS A 30 3.53 16.69 7.42
CA HIS A 30 2.44 16.06 8.17
C HIS A 30 3.00 15.02 9.18
N PRO A 31 2.58 15.04 10.47
CA PRO A 31 3.16 14.21 11.53
C PRO A 31 3.18 12.71 11.23
N TYR A 32 2.23 12.21 10.44
CA TYR A 32 2.19 10.82 10.00
C TYR A 32 3.52 10.35 9.38
N PHE A 33 4.18 11.20 8.57
CA PHE A 33 5.40 10.79 7.86
C PHE A 33 6.61 10.63 8.78
N GLY A 34 6.60 11.24 9.97
CA GLY A 34 7.63 11.06 11.00
C GLY A 34 7.28 10.05 12.10
N ALA A 35 6.02 9.59 12.18
CA ALA A 35 5.59 8.66 13.23
C ALA A 35 6.26 7.27 13.09
N PRO A 36 6.60 6.59 14.20
CA PRO A 36 7.15 5.24 14.16
C PRO A 36 6.10 4.21 13.73
N PHE A 37 6.56 3.01 13.34
CA PHE A 37 5.69 1.85 13.13
C PHE A 37 5.31 1.20 14.48
N PRO A 38 4.15 0.52 14.58
CA PRO A 38 3.13 0.33 13.55
C PRO A 38 2.22 1.57 13.39
N LYS A 39 1.86 1.88 12.15
CA LYS A 39 0.94 2.98 11.79
C LYS A 39 0.16 2.63 10.52
N SER A 40 -1.03 3.17 10.38
CA SER A 40 -1.91 2.94 9.23
C SER A 40 -2.53 4.25 8.75
N LEU A 41 -3.00 4.26 7.50
CA LEU A 41 -3.80 5.33 6.91
C LEU A 41 -5.12 4.76 6.43
N ASP A 42 -6.10 5.64 6.30
CA ASP A 42 -7.31 5.45 5.52
C ASP A 42 -7.27 6.27 4.22
N ARG A 43 -8.14 5.92 3.27
CA ARG A 43 -8.26 6.60 1.97
C ARG A 43 -8.58 8.10 2.08
N PHE A 44 -9.12 8.54 3.23
CA PHE A 44 -9.52 9.94 3.45
C PHE A 44 -8.43 10.80 4.09
N ASP A 45 -7.29 10.22 4.51
CA ASP A 45 -6.25 10.98 5.20
C ASP A 45 -5.52 11.97 4.28
N PHE A 46 -5.43 11.65 2.98
CA PHE A 46 -4.77 12.50 1.98
C PHE A 46 -5.67 12.70 0.75
N PRO A 47 -6.65 13.62 0.85
CA PRO A 47 -7.66 13.85 -0.18
C PRO A 47 -7.11 14.61 -1.39
N ALA A 48 -7.84 14.58 -2.51
CA ALA A 48 -7.42 15.25 -3.75
C ALA A 48 -7.28 16.78 -3.63
N HIS A 49 -7.90 17.42 -2.61
CA HIS A 49 -7.79 18.87 -2.40
C HIS A 49 -6.37 19.32 -2.03
N LEU A 50 -5.47 18.38 -1.72
CA LEU A 50 -4.04 18.67 -1.59
C LEU A 50 -3.44 19.28 -2.86
N ALA A 51 -4.10 19.17 -4.02
CA ALA A 51 -3.72 19.78 -5.29
C ALA A 51 -4.61 20.99 -5.69
N ASP A 52 -5.48 21.49 -4.82
CA ASP A 52 -6.33 22.64 -5.14
C ASP A 52 -5.49 23.85 -5.54
N GLY A 53 -5.96 24.60 -6.54
CA GLY A 53 -5.27 25.77 -7.08
C GLY A 53 -4.20 25.45 -8.14
N SER A 54 -3.90 24.18 -8.41
CA SER A 54 -3.00 23.77 -9.48
C SER A 54 -3.76 23.54 -10.81
N ALA A 55 -3.05 23.65 -11.93
CA ALA A 55 -3.50 23.05 -13.18
C ALA A 55 -3.67 21.53 -12.99
N VAL A 56 -4.46 20.88 -13.85
CA VAL A 56 -4.79 19.46 -13.67
C VAL A 56 -3.55 18.58 -13.77
N GLU A 57 -2.67 18.90 -14.71
CA GLU A 57 -1.42 18.22 -14.98
C GLU A 57 -0.47 18.36 -13.79
N ASP A 58 -0.27 19.60 -13.29
CA ASP A 58 0.58 19.89 -12.14
C ASP A 58 0.03 19.28 -10.84
N GLY A 59 -1.29 19.29 -10.68
CA GLY A 59 -1.97 18.66 -9.55
C GLY A 59 -1.79 17.14 -9.57
N ALA A 60 -1.94 16.50 -10.72
CA ALA A 60 -1.68 15.07 -10.90
C ALA A 60 -0.21 14.73 -10.65
N ALA A 61 0.72 15.57 -11.14
CA ALA A 61 2.15 15.43 -10.88
C ALA A 61 2.47 15.55 -9.39
N LEU A 62 1.91 16.56 -8.70
CA LEU A 62 2.08 16.76 -7.25
C LEU A 62 1.56 15.57 -6.45
N LEU A 63 0.35 15.07 -6.72
CA LEU A 63 -0.22 13.93 -5.99
C LEU A 63 0.56 12.63 -6.26
N THR A 64 1.04 12.44 -7.49
CA THR A 64 1.92 11.31 -7.85
C THR A 64 3.24 11.40 -7.09
N ALA A 65 3.87 12.58 -7.08
CA ALA A 65 5.10 12.84 -6.34
C ALA A 65 4.93 12.68 -4.83
N PHE A 66 3.77 13.08 -4.28
CA PHE A 66 3.43 12.93 -2.88
C PHE A 66 3.30 11.46 -2.48
N ALA A 67 2.59 10.64 -3.26
CA ALA A 67 2.51 9.20 -3.02
C ALA A 67 3.89 8.52 -3.08
N ALA A 68 4.71 8.87 -4.07
CA ALA A 68 6.08 8.36 -4.19
C ALA A 68 6.99 8.80 -3.03
N ALA A 69 6.90 10.07 -2.61
CA ALA A 69 7.66 10.59 -1.49
C ALA A 69 7.24 9.96 -0.16
N ALA A 70 5.96 9.63 0.02
CA ALA A 70 5.48 8.89 1.17
C ALA A 70 6.14 7.51 1.28
N VAL A 71 6.31 6.80 0.16
CA VAL A 71 7.08 5.54 0.11
C VAL A 71 8.53 5.78 0.51
N GLY A 72 9.18 6.81 -0.04
CA GLY A 72 10.55 7.17 0.35
C GLY A 72 10.71 7.49 1.84
N ARG A 73 9.77 8.23 2.44
CA ARG A 73 9.75 8.49 3.89
C ARG A 73 9.58 7.22 4.71
N ALA A 74 8.72 6.30 4.26
CA ALA A 74 8.55 5.01 4.93
C ALA A 74 9.83 4.17 4.88
N VAL A 75 10.50 4.09 3.72
CA VAL A 75 11.77 3.40 3.54
C VAL A 75 12.83 3.95 4.50
N ALA A 76 12.93 5.27 4.64
CA ALA A 76 13.89 5.91 5.54
C ALA A 76 13.66 5.60 7.05
N LEU A 77 12.46 5.17 7.42
CA LEU A 77 12.11 4.77 8.80
C LEU A 77 12.27 3.27 9.06
N LEU A 78 12.40 2.44 8.02
CA LEU A 78 12.54 1.00 8.19
C LEU A 78 13.95 0.65 8.69
N PRO A 79 14.07 -0.34 9.60
CA PRO A 79 15.38 -0.81 10.02
C PRO A 79 16.06 -1.59 8.89
N GLY A 80 17.38 -1.38 8.75
CA GLY A 80 18.23 -2.13 7.82
C GLY A 80 18.31 -1.53 6.41
N ASP A 81 19.11 -2.18 5.57
CA ASP A 81 19.35 -1.76 4.18
C ASP A 81 18.27 -2.32 3.25
N ILE A 82 17.34 -1.46 2.84
CA ILE A 82 16.23 -1.81 1.94
C ILE A 82 16.73 -1.82 0.49
N ARG A 83 16.98 -3.03 -0.03
CA ARG A 83 17.57 -3.22 -1.36
C ARG A 83 16.57 -3.35 -2.50
N ARG A 84 15.28 -3.58 -2.20
CA ARG A 84 14.25 -3.81 -3.21
C ARG A 84 12.86 -3.46 -2.69
N LEU A 85 12.07 -2.79 -3.51
CA LEU A 85 10.63 -2.61 -3.36
C LEU A 85 9.90 -3.45 -4.41
N VAL A 86 8.92 -4.23 -3.99
CA VAL A 86 8.05 -5.00 -4.90
C VAL A 86 6.67 -4.37 -4.86
N ILE A 87 6.24 -3.77 -5.97
CA ILE A 87 5.00 -3.01 -6.02
C ILE A 87 3.86 -3.91 -6.54
N CYS A 88 2.79 -3.95 -5.76
CA CYS A 88 1.54 -4.64 -6.07
C CYS A 88 0.36 -3.67 -6.13
N GLY A 89 -0.84 -4.17 -6.44
CA GLY A 89 -2.05 -3.35 -6.56
C GLY A 89 -2.07 -2.45 -7.81
N GLY A 90 -3.15 -1.71 -8.01
CA GLY A 90 -3.40 -0.99 -9.27
C GLY A 90 -2.35 0.07 -9.64
N GLY A 91 -1.70 0.68 -8.63
CA GLY A 91 -0.69 1.73 -8.83
C GLY A 91 0.52 1.26 -9.65
N ARG A 92 0.84 -0.05 -9.65
CA ARG A 92 1.96 -0.60 -10.42
C ARG A 92 1.78 -0.48 -11.94
N HIS A 93 0.54 -0.29 -12.42
CA HIS A 93 0.23 -0.07 -13.83
C HIS A 93 0.45 1.39 -14.28
N ASN A 94 0.80 2.28 -13.35
CA ASN A 94 1.12 3.68 -13.63
C ASN A 94 2.66 3.86 -13.73
N PRO A 95 3.24 3.93 -14.94
CA PRO A 95 4.69 4.06 -15.11
C PRO A 95 5.24 5.35 -14.48
N THR A 96 4.53 6.48 -14.57
CA THR A 96 4.94 7.75 -13.95
C THR A 96 5.07 7.61 -12.43
N LEU A 97 4.15 6.91 -11.78
CA LEU A 97 4.22 6.62 -10.34
C LEU A 97 5.37 5.66 -10.02
N MET A 98 5.56 4.61 -10.81
CA MET A 98 6.65 3.64 -10.61
C MET A 98 8.03 4.30 -10.70
N ASP A 99 8.23 5.17 -11.70
CA ASP A 99 9.46 5.94 -11.87
C ASP A 99 9.66 6.93 -10.71
N ALA A 100 8.59 7.63 -10.30
CA ALA A 100 8.64 8.52 -9.15
C ALA A 100 8.99 7.78 -7.85
N ILE A 101 8.45 6.59 -7.62
CA ILE A 101 8.78 5.75 -6.45
C ILE A 101 10.24 5.35 -6.49
N ALA A 102 10.74 4.84 -7.62
CA ALA A 102 12.15 4.45 -7.75
C ALA A 102 13.08 5.64 -7.49
N HIS A 103 12.78 6.80 -8.08
CA HIS A 103 13.57 8.02 -7.91
C HIS A 103 13.58 8.52 -6.45
N ARG A 104 12.40 8.66 -5.83
CA ARG A 104 12.27 9.27 -4.50
C ARG A 104 12.63 8.34 -3.35
N SER A 105 12.48 7.03 -3.53
CA SER A 105 12.95 6.05 -2.54
C SER A 105 14.45 5.78 -2.65
N GLY A 106 15.04 5.95 -3.83
CA GLY A 106 16.41 5.54 -4.12
C GLY A 106 16.61 4.02 -4.10
N VAL A 107 15.53 3.24 -4.05
CA VAL A 107 15.55 1.78 -3.98
C VAL A 107 15.14 1.19 -5.32
N ARG A 108 15.74 0.06 -5.69
CA ARG A 108 15.30 -0.73 -6.84
C ARG A 108 13.82 -1.11 -6.68
N THR A 109 13.00 -0.70 -7.64
CA THR A 109 11.57 -1.00 -7.66
C THR A 109 11.26 -2.01 -8.76
N ASP A 110 10.65 -3.14 -8.39
CA ASP A 110 10.18 -4.16 -9.32
C ASP A 110 8.64 -4.28 -9.19
N THR A 111 7.94 -4.69 -10.26
CA THR A 111 6.54 -5.10 -10.14
C THR A 111 6.43 -6.50 -9.56
N ALA A 112 5.27 -6.82 -8.97
CA ALA A 112 4.94 -8.18 -8.56
C ALA A 112 5.15 -9.22 -9.70
N GLU A 113 4.75 -8.87 -10.93
CA GLU A 113 4.87 -9.74 -12.10
C GLU A 113 6.33 -10.05 -12.47
N ALA A 114 7.27 -9.14 -12.20
CA ALA A 114 8.69 -9.39 -12.41
C ALA A 114 9.25 -10.53 -11.53
N LEU A 115 8.52 -10.90 -10.47
CA LEU A 115 8.82 -12.06 -9.60
C LEU A 115 7.89 -13.25 -9.85
N GLY A 116 7.06 -13.21 -10.90
CA GLY A 116 6.06 -14.23 -11.19
C GLY A 116 4.85 -14.20 -10.25
N TRP A 117 4.65 -13.10 -9.51
CA TRP A 117 3.50 -12.95 -8.62
C TRP A 117 2.30 -12.33 -9.35
N ARG A 118 1.11 -12.60 -8.84
CA ARG A 118 -0.15 -12.08 -9.39
C ARG A 118 -0.50 -10.76 -8.70
N GLY A 119 0.05 -9.65 -9.19
CA GLY A 119 -0.04 -8.36 -8.51
C GLY A 119 -1.46 -7.84 -8.27
N ASP A 120 -2.41 -8.17 -9.15
CA ASP A 120 -3.84 -7.83 -9.00
C ASP A 120 -4.58 -8.75 -8.01
N ALA A 121 -4.08 -9.97 -7.82
CA ALA A 121 -4.71 -10.97 -6.95
C ALA A 121 -4.11 -11.00 -5.54
N ILE A 122 -3.00 -10.31 -5.29
CA ILE A 122 -2.22 -10.47 -4.06
C ILE A 122 -3.02 -10.16 -2.79
N GLU A 123 -3.94 -9.19 -2.84
CA GLU A 123 -4.82 -8.87 -1.71
C GLU A 123 -5.83 -9.99 -1.47
N ALA A 124 -6.43 -10.53 -2.53
CA ALA A 124 -7.35 -11.66 -2.44
C ALA A 124 -6.64 -12.92 -1.92
N GLU A 125 -5.40 -13.16 -2.38
CA GLU A 125 -4.54 -14.26 -1.90
C GLU A 125 -4.15 -14.06 -0.44
N CYS A 126 -3.89 -12.82 0.00
CA CYS A 126 -3.66 -12.48 1.41
C CYS A 126 -4.88 -12.84 2.27
N PHE A 127 -6.10 -12.46 1.86
CA PHE A 127 -7.32 -12.86 2.58
C PHE A 127 -7.52 -14.39 2.62
N ALA A 128 -7.26 -15.09 1.51
CA ALA A 128 -7.33 -16.54 1.48
C ALA A 128 -6.31 -17.18 2.45
N TYR A 129 -5.09 -16.64 2.50
CA TYR A 129 -4.06 -17.06 3.44
C TYR A 129 -4.47 -16.83 4.90
N LEU A 130 -5.02 -15.66 5.23
CA LEU A 130 -5.54 -15.36 6.56
C LEU A 130 -6.67 -16.32 6.98
N ALA A 131 -7.56 -16.67 6.04
CA ALA A 131 -8.61 -17.66 6.27
C ALA A 131 -8.04 -19.06 6.52
N ALA A 132 -7.06 -19.51 5.72
CA ALA A 132 -6.39 -20.79 5.91
C ALA A 132 -5.69 -20.88 7.27
N ARG A 133 -5.01 -19.80 7.69
CA ARG A 133 -4.40 -19.72 9.03
C ARG A 133 -5.44 -19.83 10.14
N ARG A 134 -6.59 -19.17 9.99
CA ARG A 134 -7.69 -19.27 10.97
C ARG A 134 -8.25 -20.69 11.08
N VAL A 135 -8.41 -21.39 9.97
CA VAL A 135 -8.84 -22.81 9.96
C VAL A 135 -7.79 -23.70 10.63
N ALA A 136 -6.51 -23.42 10.42
CA ALA A 136 -5.40 -24.15 11.03
C ALA A 136 -5.10 -23.75 12.50
N GLY A 137 -5.87 -22.84 13.10
CA GLY A 137 -5.62 -22.36 14.47
C GLY A 137 -4.35 -21.53 14.64
N LEU A 138 -3.81 -20.95 13.56
CA LEU A 138 -2.56 -20.18 13.55
C LEU A 138 -2.81 -18.67 13.69
N ASP A 139 -1.88 -17.98 14.37
CA ASP A 139 -1.90 -16.52 14.52
C ASP A 139 -1.77 -15.79 13.19
N ALA A 140 -2.38 -14.62 13.06
CA ALA A 140 -2.42 -13.88 11.80
C ALA A 140 -2.03 -12.39 11.94
N SER A 141 -1.98 -11.88 13.17
CA SER A 141 -1.58 -10.50 13.49
C SER A 141 -0.43 -10.55 14.49
N TYR A 142 0.58 -9.70 14.31
CA TYR A 142 1.80 -9.70 15.12
C TYR A 142 2.09 -8.31 15.69
N PRO A 143 2.77 -8.22 16.86
CA PRO A 143 3.07 -6.93 17.50
C PRO A 143 3.79 -5.95 16.58
N GLY A 144 4.76 -6.42 15.81
CA GLY A 144 5.53 -5.59 14.89
C GLY A 144 4.76 -5.06 13.67
N THR A 145 3.59 -5.61 13.35
CA THR A 145 2.78 -5.19 12.20
C THR A 145 1.62 -4.28 12.60
N THR A 146 0.93 -4.59 13.70
CA THR A 146 -0.35 -3.95 14.07
C THR A 146 -0.37 -3.43 15.51
N GLY A 147 0.65 -3.72 16.32
CA GLY A 147 0.73 -3.29 17.71
C GLY A 147 -0.08 -4.15 18.68
N VAL A 148 -0.56 -5.32 18.26
CA VAL A 148 -1.18 -6.31 19.16
C VAL A 148 -0.19 -6.75 20.26
N PRO A 149 -0.65 -7.09 21.47
CA PRO A 149 0.24 -7.38 22.61
C PRO A 149 1.03 -8.69 22.49
N ALA A 150 0.56 -9.62 21.65
CA ALA A 150 1.20 -10.90 21.33
C ALA A 150 0.75 -11.32 19.92
N PRO A 151 1.33 -12.37 19.30
CA PRO A 151 0.72 -13.01 18.15
C PRO A 151 -0.74 -13.38 18.44
N MET A 152 -1.66 -13.02 17.54
CA MET A 152 -3.10 -13.21 17.74
C MET A 152 -3.78 -13.76 16.48
N PRO A 153 -4.80 -14.62 16.63
CA PRO A 153 -5.62 -15.07 15.51
C PRO A 153 -6.46 -13.91 14.96
N ALA A 154 -6.75 -13.94 13.65
CA ALA A 154 -7.64 -12.99 13.00
C ALA A 154 -8.89 -13.67 12.43
N GLY A 155 -9.91 -12.87 12.10
CA GLY A 155 -11.13 -13.34 11.47
C GLY A 155 -12.05 -14.16 12.38
N ARG A 156 -13.18 -14.61 11.82
CA ARG A 156 -14.17 -15.47 12.48
C ARG A 156 -14.64 -16.53 11.50
N LEU A 157 -14.70 -17.78 11.93
CA LEU A 157 -15.32 -18.85 11.15
C LEU A 157 -16.83 -18.67 11.19
N VAL A 158 -17.44 -18.55 10.01
CA VAL A 158 -18.88 -18.52 9.85
C VAL A 158 -19.24 -19.74 9.02
N HIS A 159 -19.98 -20.67 9.62
CA HIS A 159 -20.44 -21.86 8.92
C HIS A 159 -21.68 -21.53 8.10
N PRO A 160 -21.75 -21.93 6.82
CA PRO A 160 -22.97 -21.81 6.05
C PRO A 160 -24.09 -22.58 6.78
N HIS A 161 -25.31 -22.03 6.75
CA HIS A 161 -26.47 -22.71 7.33
C HIS A 161 -26.63 -24.09 6.68
N GLY A 162 -26.40 -25.16 7.45
CA GLY A 162 -26.58 -26.54 7.03
C GLY A 162 -25.32 -27.37 6.73
N SER A 163 -24.09 -26.86 6.89
CA SER A 163 -22.88 -27.69 6.73
C SER A 163 -22.27 -28.10 8.07
N ALA A 164 -22.07 -29.41 8.24
CA ALA A 164 -21.41 -30.04 9.39
C ALA A 164 -20.03 -29.42 9.68
N THR A 165 -19.68 -29.45 10.96
CA THR A 165 -18.42 -29.00 11.56
C THR A 165 -17.21 -29.45 10.73
N LEU A 166 -16.34 -28.51 10.35
CA LEU A 166 -15.01 -28.87 9.84
C LEU A 166 -14.30 -29.72 10.91
N PRO A 167 -13.67 -30.86 10.54
CA PRO A 167 -13.00 -31.70 11.52
C PRO A 167 -11.91 -30.88 12.21
N ALA A 168 -11.89 -30.93 13.54
CA ALA A 168 -10.81 -30.36 14.33
C ALA A 168 -9.50 -31.00 13.84
N SER A 169 -8.51 -30.17 13.52
CA SER A 169 -7.15 -30.60 13.22
C SER A 169 -6.69 -31.53 14.35
N GLY A 170 -6.44 -32.79 14.01
CA GLY A 170 -5.99 -33.81 14.95
C GLY A 170 -4.66 -33.45 15.60
N ASP A 171 -4.51 -33.93 16.83
CA ASP A 171 -3.27 -33.90 17.60
C ASP A 171 -2.09 -34.36 16.74
N ALA A 172 -1.13 -33.46 16.54
CA ALA A 172 0.23 -33.85 16.18
C ALA A 172 0.91 -34.27 17.50
N GLY A 173 1.03 -35.59 17.70
CA GLY A 173 1.89 -36.18 18.73
C GLY A 173 3.37 -36.02 18.43
#